data_AF-A0A3S5JPL9-F1
#
_entry.id   AF-A0A3S5JPL9-F1
#
_cell.length_a   1.000
_cell.length_b   1.000
_cell.length_c   1.000
_cell.angle_alpha   90.00
_cell.angle_beta   90.00
_cell.angle_gamma   90.00
#
_symmetry.space_group_name_H-M   'P 1'
#
loop_
_entity.id
_entity.type
_entity.pdbx_description
1 polymer ?
#
loop_
_entity_poly.entity_id
_entity_poly.type
_entity_poly.pdbx_seq_one_letter_code
_entity_poly.pdbx_strand_id
1 'polypeptide(L)'
;MALKFVTKLLFRLIIILITVIIFYMGYQHFSGTNILDNISKLCEDEDNLKCTCFTTPILNDINSRFSKDEVEKIKKNKLKCNIEFGRSFQAKEAEINKCFDQYGETSILEEILSDIKFTNFLFKASKKEIKEDV
;
A
#
# COMPACT_ATOMS: atom_id res chain seq x y z
N MET A 1 -21.49 -16.34 41.85
CA MET A 1 -22.13 -16.46 40.51
C MET A 1 -21.57 -15.49 39.46
N ALA A 2 -21.22 -14.25 39.83
CA ALA A 2 -20.70 -13.25 38.88
C ALA A 2 -19.43 -13.67 38.11
N LEU A 3 -18.46 -14.30 38.79
CA LEU A 3 -17.18 -14.73 38.17
C LEU A 3 -17.33 -15.68 36.98
N LYS A 4 -18.32 -16.61 37.03
CA LYS A 4 -18.60 -17.55 35.93
C LYS A 4 -19.24 -16.86 34.72
N PHE A 5 -19.97 -15.77 34.96
CA PHE A 5 -20.63 -15.00 33.91
C PHE A 5 -19.61 -14.12 33.17
N VAL A 6 -18.71 -13.46 33.93
CA VAL A 6 -17.64 -12.61 33.38
C VAL A 6 -16.63 -13.41 32.55
N THR A 7 -16.20 -14.58 33.03
CA THR A 7 -15.29 -15.45 32.27
C THR A 7 -15.91 -15.98 30.99
N LYS A 8 -17.20 -16.35 31.01
CA LYS A 8 -17.93 -16.80 29.81
C LYS A 8 -18.11 -15.67 28.79
N LEU A 9 -18.32 -14.44 29.27
CA LEU A 9 -18.40 -13.24 28.43
C LEU A 9 -17.04 -12.93 27.78
N LEU A 10 -15.97 -12.91 28.56
CA LEU A 10 -14.60 -12.67 28.08
C LEU A 10 -14.17 -13.71 27.04
N PHE A 11 -14.47 -14.98 27.27
CA PHE A 11 -14.12 -16.04 26.32
C PHE A 11 -14.85 -15.87 24.98
N ARG A 12 -16.13 -15.44 25.01
CA ARG A 12 -16.88 -15.12 23.79
C ARG A 12 -16.29 -13.95 23.02
N LEU A 13 -15.88 -12.90 23.73
CA LEU A 13 -15.23 -11.73 23.13
C LEU A 13 -13.89 -12.10 22.47
N ILE A 14 -13.08 -12.93 23.14
CA ILE A 14 -11.81 -13.42 22.58
C ILE A 14 -12.05 -14.21 21.28
N ILE A 15 -13.03 -15.10 21.25
CA ILE A 15 -13.35 -15.87 20.03
C ILE A 15 -13.75 -14.93 18.89
N ILE A 16 -14.64 -13.96 19.14
CA ILE A 16 -15.06 -12.99 18.12
C ILE A 16 -13.83 -12.21 17.60
N LEU A 17 -12.94 -11.80 18.49
CA LEU A 17 -11.75 -11.04 18.15
C LEU A 17 -10.79 -11.88 17.27
N ILE A 18 -10.61 -13.16 17.59
CA ILE A 18 -9.83 -14.10 16.77
C ILE A 18 -10.48 -14.29 15.39
N THR A 19 -11.80 -14.47 15.33
CA THR A 19 -12.52 -14.62 14.05
C THR A 19 -12.33 -13.39 13.16
N VAL A 20 -12.45 -12.18 13.72
CA VAL A 20 -12.23 -10.93 13.00
C VAL A 20 -10.78 -10.83 12.49
N ILE A 21 -9.79 -11.22 13.31
CA ILE A 21 -8.38 -11.22 12.89
C ILE A 21 -8.16 -12.18 11.72
N ILE A 22 -8.68 -13.41 11.79
CA ILE A 22 -8.54 -14.40 10.71
C ILE A 22 -9.22 -13.91 9.43
N PHE A 23 -10.44 -13.36 9.55
CA PHE A 23 -11.17 -12.83 8.40
C PHE A 23 -10.43 -11.65 7.76
N TYR A 24 -9.86 -10.76 8.57
CA TYR A 24 -9.04 -9.64 8.11
C TYR A 24 -7.76 -10.12 7.42
N MET A 25 -7.07 -11.12 7.98
CA MET A 25 -5.89 -11.71 7.35
C MET A 25 -6.24 -12.37 6.02
N GLY A 26 -7.34 -13.13 5.96
CA GLY A 26 -7.84 -13.74 4.73
C GLY A 26 -8.23 -12.71 3.67
N TYR A 27 -8.92 -11.65 4.07
CA TYR A 27 -9.28 -10.54 3.19
C TYR A 27 -8.03 -9.82 2.65
N GLN A 28 -7.04 -9.53 3.49
CA GLN A 28 -5.77 -8.92 3.03
C GLN A 28 -5.00 -9.85 2.08
N HIS A 29 -5.12 -11.17 2.23
CA HIS A 29 -4.49 -12.14 1.35
C HIS A 29 -5.16 -12.21 -0.03
N PHE A 30 -6.49 -12.11 -0.10
CA PHE A 30 -7.27 -12.22 -1.35
C PHE A 30 -7.56 -10.89 -2.06
N SER A 31 -7.71 -9.78 -1.32
CA SER A 31 -8.08 -8.46 -1.85
C SER A 31 -6.87 -7.57 -2.21
N GLY A 32 -5.65 -8.09 -2.08
CA GLY A 32 -4.43 -7.29 -2.09
C GLY A 32 -3.96 -6.91 -3.49
N THR A 33 -4.56 -5.90 -4.13
CA THR A 33 -3.80 -5.13 -5.13
C THR A 33 -2.66 -4.42 -4.38
N ASN A 34 -1.42 -4.84 -4.62
CA ASN A 34 -0.26 -4.23 -3.99
C ASN A 34 0.11 -2.93 -4.72
N ILE A 35 0.87 -2.06 -4.04
CA ILE A 35 1.23 -0.74 -4.58
C ILE A 35 2.06 -0.88 -5.86
N LEU A 36 2.89 -1.93 -5.98
CA LEU A 36 3.68 -2.19 -7.19
C LEU A 36 2.82 -2.55 -8.39
N ASP A 37 1.76 -3.33 -8.19
CA ASP A 37 0.80 -3.64 -9.26
C ASP A 37 -0.03 -2.41 -9.64
N ASN A 38 -0.36 -1.54 -8.68
CA ASN A 38 -1.06 -0.28 -8.98
C ASN A 38 -0.21 0.70 -9.78
N ILE A 39 1.07 0.90 -9.43
CA ILE A 39 1.95 1.76 -10.22
C ILE A 39 2.31 1.13 -11.56
N SER A 40 2.39 -0.21 -11.64
CA SER A 40 2.60 -0.91 -12.91
C SER A 40 1.47 -0.65 -13.92
N LYS A 41 0.22 -0.45 -13.45
CA LYS A 41 -0.89 -0.07 -14.33
C LYS A 41 -0.72 1.31 -14.96
N LEU A 42 0.06 2.21 -14.35
CA LEU A 42 0.38 3.50 -14.96
C LEU A 42 1.25 3.34 -16.23
N CYS A 43 1.77 2.13 -16.48
CA CYS A 43 2.51 1.73 -17.67
C CYS A 43 1.70 0.87 -18.65
N GLU A 44 0.36 0.83 -18.55
CA GLU A 44 -0.46 0.22 -19.60
C GLU A 44 -0.28 0.93 -20.95
N ASP A 45 0.08 2.22 -20.92
CA ASP A 45 0.56 3.00 -22.06
C ASP A 45 2.04 3.38 -21.82
N GLU A 46 2.97 2.75 -22.57
CA GLU A 46 4.42 2.92 -22.37
C GLU A 46 4.91 4.36 -22.62
N ASP A 47 4.17 5.14 -23.44
CA ASP A 47 4.48 6.53 -23.76
C ASP A 47 3.96 7.54 -22.71
N ASN A 48 3.33 7.06 -21.63
CA ASN A 48 2.83 7.93 -20.58
C ASN A 48 3.98 8.46 -19.70
N LEU A 49 4.05 9.78 -19.53
CA LEU A 49 4.97 10.45 -18.60
C LEU A 49 4.92 9.86 -17.18
N LYS A 50 3.74 9.43 -16.72
CA LYS A 50 3.59 8.76 -15.42
C LYS A 50 4.35 7.42 -15.39
N CYS A 51 4.37 6.68 -16.50
CA CYS A 51 5.16 5.45 -16.60
C CYS A 51 6.66 5.76 -16.64
N THR A 52 7.10 6.64 -17.53
CA THR A 52 8.51 6.93 -17.78
C THR A 52 9.17 7.62 -16.58
N CYS A 53 8.53 8.66 -16.04
CA CYS A 53 9.11 9.50 -15.00
C CYS A 53 8.86 8.99 -13.59
N PHE A 54 7.78 8.25 -13.32
CA PHE A 54 7.45 7.80 -11.96
C PHE A 54 7.58 6.28 -11.78
N THR A 55 6.86 5.48 -12.55
CA THR A 55 6.84 4.02 -12.33
C THR A 55 8.17 3.35 -12.67
N THR A 56 8.78 3.72 -13.80
CA THR A 56 9.99 3.07 -14.32
C THR A 56 11.19 3.21 -13.39
N PRO A 57 11.55 4.41 -12.88
CA PRO A 57 12.66 4.55 -11.94
C PRO A 57 12.48 3.71 -10.67
N ILE A 58 11.25 3.65 -10.15
CA ILE A 58 10.90 2.90 -8.94
C ILE A 58 11.02 1.39 -9.20
N LEU A 59 10.41 0.88 -10.27
CA LEU A 59 10.46 -0.54 -10.60
C LEU A 59 11.88 -1.00 -10.94
N ASN A 60 12.65 -0.18 -11.66
CA ASN A 60 14.04 -0.48 -11.97
C ASN A 60 14.90 -0.55 -10.71
N ASP A 61 14.72 0.37 -9.77
CA ASP A 61 15.42 0.32 -8.48
C ASP A 61 15.09 -0.97 -7.72
N ILE A 62 13.81 -1.35 -7.63
CA ILE A 62 13.38 -2.58 -6.95
C ILE A 62 13.94 -3.82 -7.65
N ASN A 63 13.83 -3.91 -8.97
CA ASN A 63 14.34 -5.03 -9.77
C ASN A 63 15.88 -5.12 -9.76
N SER A 64 16.57 -4.01 -9.47
CA SER A 64 18.03 -4.02 -9.29
C SER A 64 18.47 -4.58 -7.93
N ARG A 65 17.62 -4.46 -6.90
CA ARG A 65 17.92 -4.88 -5.52
C ARG A 65 17.41 -6.28 -5.19
N PHE A 66 16.43 -6.77 -5.95
CA PHE A 66 15.75 -8.04 -5.67
C PHE A 66 15.63 -8.89 -6.93
N SER A 67 15.77 -10.21 -6.77
CA SER A 67 15.43 -11.16 -7.83
C SER A 67 13.92 -11.19 -8.11
N LYS A 68 13.52 -11.67 -9.29
CA LYS A 68 12.09 -11.76 -9.68
C LYS A 68 11.25 -12.52 -8.65
N ASP A 69 11.78 -13.62 -8.12
CA ASP A 69 11.10 -14.43 -7.10
C ASP A 69 10.94 -13.68 -5.76
N GLU A 70 11.90 -12.82 -5.42
CA GLU A 70 11.82 -11.98 -4.23
C GLU A 70 10.84 -10.83 -4.40
N VAL A 71 10.77 -10.25 -5.60
CA VAL A 71 9.76 -9.23 -5.94
C VAL A 71 8.36 -9.81 -5.78
N GLU A 72 8.10 -11.03 -6.25
CA GLU A 72 6.82 -11.72 -6.06
C GLU A 72 6.50 -11.97 -4.57
N LYS A 73 7.50 -12.31 -3.75
CA LYS A 73 7.32 -12.42 -2.29
C LYS A 73 7.04 -11.07 -1.64
N ILE A 74 7.65 -9.99 -2.13
CA ILE A 74 7.41 -8.62 -1.66
C ILE A 74 5.98 -8.21 -2.02
N LYS A 75 5.51 -8.45 -3.25
CA LYS A 75 4.15 -8.18 -3.71
C LYS A 75 3.08 -8.86 -2.85
N LYS A 76 3.34 -10.11 -2.43
CA LYS A 76 2.45 -10.87 -1.53
C LYS A 76 2.39 -10.34 -0.09
N ASN A 77 3.34 -9.50 0.32
CA ASN A 77 3.38 -8.89 1.64
C ASN A 77 3.20 -7.38 1.54
N LYS A 78 1.95 -6.90 1.73
CA LYS A 78 1.59 -5.48 1.62
C LYS A 78 2.48 -4.53 2.44
N LEU A 79 2.86 -4.91 3.66
CA LEU A 79 3.73 -4.09 4.49
C LEU A 79 5.13 -3.99 3.89
N LYS A 80 5.71 -5.13 3.51
CA LYS A 80 7.05 -5.16 2.88
C LYS A 80 7.04 -4.43 1.54
N CYS A 81 5.98 -4.59 0.76
CA CYS A 81 5.76 -3.90 -0.51
C CYS A 81 5.75 -2.38 -0.32
N ASN A 82 5.00 -1.86 0.65
CA ASN A 82 4.96 -0.43 0.95
C ASN A 82 6.30 0.11 1.46
N ILE A 83 7.03 -0.65 2.27
CA ILE A 83 8.36 -0.27 2.76
C ILE A 83 9.35 -0.15 1.60
N GLU A 84 9.41 -1.17 0.73
CA GLU A 84 10.35 -1.17 -0.39
C GLU A 84 9.97 -0.15 -1.46
N PHE A 85 8.67 0.06 -1.72
CA PHE A 85 8.19 1.16 -2.54
C PHE A 85 8.65 2.51 -1.99
N GLY A 86 8.43 2.78 -0.69
CA GLY A 86 8.82 4.04 -0.07
C GLY A 86 10.33 4.28 -0.12
N ARG A 87 11.13 3.22 0.07
CA ARG A 87 12.60 3.28 -0.07
C ARG A 87 13.04 3.61 -1.49
N SER A 88 12.49 2.92 -2.49
CA SER A 88 12.81 3.19 -3.89
C SER A 88 12.35 4.57 -4.34
N PHE A 89 11.16 4.99 -3.91
CA PHE A 89 10.67 6.34 -4.18
C PHE A 89 11.62 7.40 -3.62
N GLN A 90 12.03 7.30 -2.35
CA GLN A 90 13.00 8.24 -1.76
C GLN A 90 14.37 8.21 -2.46
N ALA A 91 14.86 7.03 -2.83
CA ALA A 91 16.15 6.90 -3.53
C ALA A 91 16.11 7.52 -4.93
N LYS A 92 14.93 7.49 -5.58
CA LYS A 92 14.72 7.96 -6.96
C LYS A 92 14.01 9.30 -7.06
N GLU A 93 13.65 9.92 -5.94
CA GLU A 93 12.88 11.17 -5.90
C GLU A 93 13.51 12.28 -6.75
N ALA A 94 14.83 12.47 -6.65
CA ALA A 94 15.54 13.46 -7.46
C ALA A 94 15.52 13.15 -8.96
N GLU A 95 15.57 11.87 -9.35
CA GLU A 95 15.49 11.42 -10.74
C GLU A 95 14.08 11.62 -11.30
N ILE A 96 13.06 11.28 -10.49
CA ILE A 96 11.64 11.45 -10.81
C ILE A 96 11.31 12.94 -11.01
N ASN A 97 11.71 13.80 -10.06
CA ASN A 97 11.51 15.25 -10.15
C ASN A 97 12.18 15.83 -11.39
N LYS A 98 13.45 15.47 -11.62
CA LYS A 98 14.18 15.94 -12.79
C LYS A 98 13.53 15.51 -14.10
N CYS A 99 12.96 14.30 -14.15
CA CYS A 99 12.23 13.84 -15.33
C CYS A 99 11.00 14.71 -15.57
N PHE A 100 10.15 14.91 -14.57
CA PHE A 100 8.96 15.77 -14.71
C PHE A 100 9.30 17.24 -15.06
N ASP A 101 10.37 17.79 -14.48
CA ASP A 101 10.85 19.13 -14.79
C ASP A 101 11.25 19.29 -16.27
N GLN A 102 11.83 18.25 -16.88
CA GLN A 102 12.22 18.26 -18.29
C GLN A 102 11.01 18.35 -19.24
N TYR A 103 9.83 17.92 -18.79
CA TYR A 103 8.58 18.00 -19.55
C TYR A 103 7.68 19.18 -19.12
N GLY A 104 8.14 20.01 -18.16
CA GLY A 104 7.38 21.17 -17.68
C GLY A 104 6.19 20.84 -16.77
N GLU A 105 6.18 19.64 -16.19
CA GLU A 105 5.02 19.02 -15.52
C GLU A 105 5.30 18.79 -14.02
N THR A 106 5.55 19.85 -13.26
CA THR A 106 5.88 19.76 -11.82
C THR A 106 4.71 19.32 -10.94
N SER A 107 3.46 19.55 -11.35
CA SER A 107 2.26 19.23 -10.56
C SER A 107 1.83 17.76 -10.65
N ILE A 108 2.27 17.02 -11.68
CA ILE A 108 1.85 15.62 -11.88
C ILE A 108 2.32 14.72 -10.75
N LEU A 109 3.52 14.96 -10.22
CA LEU A 109 4.05 14.13 -9.14
C LEU A 109 3.20 14.24 -7.87
N GLU A 110 2.76 15.45 -7.52
CA GLU A 110 1.90 15.67 -6.36
C GLU A 110 0.54 15.01 -6.56
N GLU A 111 -0.02 15.04 -7.77
CA GLU A 111 -1.26 14.34 -8.13
C GLU A 111 -1.10 12.82 -7.93
N ILE A 112 -0.05 12.22 -8.51
CA ILE A 112 0.24 10.78 -8.38
C ILE A 112 0.43 10.39 -6.91
N LEU A 113 1.20 11.17 -6.16
CA LEU A 113 1.41 10.92 -4.75
C LEU A 113 0.12 11.10 -3.95
N SER A 114 -0.73 12.06 -4.32
CA SER A 114 -2.04 12.24 -3.68
C SER A 114 -2.95 11.04 -3.92
N ASP A 115 -3.00 10.48 -5.12
CA ASP A 115 -3.78 9.29 -5.44
C ASP A 115 -3.27 8.06 -4.68
N ILE A 116 -1.95 7.87 -4.65
CA ILE A 116 -1.31 6.77 -3.92
C ILE A 116 -1.51 6.92 -2.39
N LYS A 117 -1.42 8.15 -1.88
CA LYS A 117 -1.57 8.48 -0.46
C LYS A 117 -3.03 8.44 -0.05
N PHE A 118 -3.98 8.80 -0.90
CA PHE A 118 -5.42 8.66 -0.65
C PHE A 118 -5.81 7.18 -0.60
N THR A 119 -5.24 6.36 -1.50
CA THR A 119 -5.43 4.90 -1.48
C THR A 119 -4.88 4.26 -0.20
N ASN A 120 -3.78 4.78 0.37
CA ASN A 120 -3.23 4.33 1.66
C ASN A 120 -3.88 5.02 2.88
N PHE A 121 -4.40 6.24 2.75
CA PHE A 121 -5.03 7.02 3.82
C PHE A 121 -6.50 6.65 4.01
N LEU A 122 -7.20 6.19 2.97
CA LEU A 122 -8.53 5.58 3.11
C LEU A 122 -8.49 4.31 3.97
N PHE A 123 -7.35 3.61 4.05
CA PHE A 123 -7.10 2.55 5.05
C PHE A 123 -6.92 3.09 6.48
N LYS A 124 -6.52 4.36 6.64
CA LYS A 124 -6.38 5.04 7.94
C LYS A 124 -7.68 5.74 8.38
N ALA A 125 -8.49 6.23 7.43
CA ALA A 125 -9.75 6.92 7.66
C ALA A 125 -10.93 5.96 7.91
N SER A 126 -10.94 4.75 7.33
CA SER A 126 -11.90 3.68 7.71
C SER A 126 -11.76 3.25 9.18
N LYS A 127 -10.68 3.64 9.86
CA LYS A 127 -10.48 3.44 11.31
C LYS A 127 -11.00 4.61 12.17
N LYS A 128 -11.53 5.68 11.57
CA LYS A 128 -11.99 6.88 12.29
C LYS A 128 -13.51 7.08 12.28
N GLU A 129 -14.26 6.42 11.40
CA GLU A 129 -15.74 6.46 11.40
C GLU A 129 -16.42 5.40 12.31
N ILE A 130 -15.73 4.95 13.37
CA ILE A 130 -16.40 4.30 14.52
C ILE A 130 -15.94 5.01 15.81
N LYS A 131 -15.94 6.34 15.80
CA LYS A 131 -15.93 7.20 16.99
C LYS A 131 -16.48 8.57 16.64
N GLU A 132 -17.73 8.63 16.21
CA GLU A 132 -18.57 9.81 16.39
C GLU A 132 -20.03 9.37 16.24
N ASP A 133 -20.53 8.76 17.31
CA ASP A 133 -21.92 8.90 17.75
C ASP A 133 -21.87 8.72 19.27
N VAL A 134 -21.82 9.86 19.95
CA VAL A 134 -22.24 10.03 21.34
C VAL A 134 -23.75 9.98 21.38
#